data_AF-A0A966VQS9-F1
#
_entry.id   AF-A0A966VQS9-F1
#
_cell.length_a   1.000
_cell.length_b   1.000
_cell.length_c   1.000
_cell.angle_alpha   90.00
_cell.angle_beta   90.00
_cell.angle_gamma   90.00
#
_symmetry.space_group_name_H-M   'P 1'
#
loop_
_entity.id
_entity.type
_entity.pdbx_description
1 polymer ?
#
loop_
_entity_poly.entity_id
_entity_poly.type
_entity_poly.pdbx_seq_one_letter_code
_entity_poly.pdbx_strand_id
1 'polypeptide(L)'
;MNDLFIFTPGFWIGEGMMELSNVSEKIPFVVKWMVPNVRPEDPYIELIQQIQIKGHSEALTNNFTLKDFEKHRFSIILENDNIGQVMGPGQIKSDWIGWEFKENLIGFDGYEYYQHQGDGHYIMEAEYSTSDDLRTVMRGKLWKHTKAGIQGK
;
A
#
# COMPACT_ATOMS: atom_id res chain seq x y z
N MET A 1 -12.08 7.15 15.92
CA MET A 1 -10.86 6.52 15.39
C MET A 1 -11.24 6.04 13.99
N ASN A 2 -10.50 6.42 12.95
CA ASN A 2 -10.92 6.23 11.55
C ASN A 2 -10.97 4.73 11.20
N ASP A 3 -12.05 4.25 10.58
CA ASP A 3 -12.23 2.84 10.15
C ASP A 3 -11.40 2.46 8.90
N LEU A 4 -10.32 3.21 8.65
CA LEU A 4 -9.44 2.99 7.51
C LEU A 4 -8.54 1.78 7.74
N PHE A 5 -8.18 1.08 6.65
CA PHE A 5 -7.47 -0.20 6.74
C PHE A 5 -6.13 -0.11 7.47
N ILE A 6 -5.36 0.96 7.26
CA ILE A 6 -4.04 1.17 7.91
C ILE A 6 -4.13 1.36 9.43
N PHE A 7 -5.31 1.72 9.96
CA PHE A 7 -5.57 1.88 11.39
C PHE A 7 -6.32 0.68 11.97
N THR A 8 -6.54 -0.34 11.16
CA THR A 8 -7.29 -1.54 11.52
C THR A 8 -6.34 -2.74 11.51
N PRO A 9 -5.83 -3.16 12.68
CA PRO A 9 -4.83 -4.22 12.77
C PRO A 9 -5.29 -5.53 12.10
N GLY A 10 -4.33 -6.25 11.55
CA GLY A 10 -4.50 -7.55 10.94
C GLY A 10 -3.89 -7.63 9.54
N PHE A 11 -4.32 -8.67 8.83
CA PHE A 11 -3.93 -8.91 7.45
C PHE A 11 -4.99 -8.37 6.52
N TRP A 12 -4.56 -7.60 5.53
CA TRP A 12 -5.41 -7.16 4.44
C TRP A 12 -4.87 -7.75 3.15
N ILE A 13 -5.76 -8.32 2.34
CA ILE A 13 -5.41 -8.98 1.09
C ILE A 13 -6.10 -8.21 -0.02
N GLY A 14 -5.38 -8.02 -1.11
CA GLY A 14 -5.92 -7.44 -2.31
C GLY A 14 -5.47 -8.20 -3.54
N GLU A 15 -6.26 -8.07 -4.59
CA GLU A 15 -5.97 -8.63 -5.89
C GLU A 15 -6.33 -7.63 -6.98
N GLY A 16 -5.62 -7.70 -8.09
CA GLY A 16 -5.80 -6.75 -9.15
C GLY A 16 -4.98 -7.06 -10.39
N MET A 17 -4.92 -6.05 -11.26
CA MET A 17 -4.16 -6.08 -12.50
C MET A 17 -3.14 -4.95 -12.47
N MET A 18 -1.91 -5.24 -12.89
CA MET A 18 -0.89 -4.25 -13.13
C MET A 18 -0.60 -4.11 -14.63
N GLU A 19 -0.32 -2.89 -15.07
CA GLU A 19 0.06 -2.54 -16.43
C GLU A 19 1.44 -1.89 -16.37
N LEU A 20 2.34 -2.33 -17.25
CA LEU A 20 3.68 -1.78 -17.39
C LEU A 20 3.75 -1.03 -18.72
N SER A 21 4.32 0.18 -18.78
CA SER A 21 4.36 1.00 -20.00
C SER A 21 5.00 0.30 -21.20
N ASN A 22 5.89 -0.66 -20.96
CA ASN A 22 6.62 -1.42 -21.97
C ASN A 22 5.96 -2.77 -22.34
N VAL A 23 4.83 -3.15 -21.73
CA VAL A 23 4.13 -4.42 -21.96
C VAL A 23 2.64 -4.17 -22.20
N SER A 24 2.08 -4.73 -23.26
CA SER A 24 0.66 -4.58 -23.60
C SER A 24 -0.28 -5.46 -22.76
N GLU A 25 0.27 -6.43 -22.04
CA GLU A 25 -0.47 -7.39 -21.23
C GLU A 25 -0.68 -6.88 -19.80
N LYS A 26 -1.89 -7.11 -19.27
CA LYS A 26 -2.20 -6.90 -17.87
C LYS A 26 -1.73 -8.10 -17.06
N ILE A 27 -0.90 -7.86 -16.06
CA ILE A 27 -0.34 -8.93 -15.22
C ILE A 27 -1.14 -8.99 -13.92
N PRO A 28 -1.71 -10.15 -13.55
CA PRO A 28 -2.37 -10.29 -12.26
C PRO A 28 -1.39 -10.14 -11.11
N PHE A 29 -1.81 -9.48 -10.04
CA PHE A 29 -1.05 -9.40 -8.79
C PHE A 29 -1.92 -9.71 -7.58
N VAL A 30 -1.27 -10.14 -6.50
CA VAL A 30 -1.84 -10.22 -5.15
C VAL A 30 -1.00 -9.32 -4.25
N VAL A 31 -1.67 -8.47 -3.46
CA VAL A 31 -1.04 -7.64 -2.45
C VAL A 31 -1.47 -8.08 -1.06
N LYS A 32 -0.54 -8.10 -0.11
CA LYS A 32 -0.80 -8.36 1.29
C LYS A 32 -0.24 -7.24 2.13
N TRP A 33 -1.10 -6.62 2.93
CA TRP A 33 -0.72 -5.66 3.95
C TRP A 33 -0.75 -6.31 5.34
N MET A 34 0.28 -6.02 6.12
CA MET A 34 0.41 -6.44 7.52
C MET A 34 0.35 -5.19 8.38
N VAL A 35 -0.81 -4.98 9.02
CA VAL A 35 -1.08 -3.82 9.87
C VAL A 35 -0.90 -4.27 11.32
N PRO A 36 0.06 -3.72 12.08
CA PRO A 36 0.32 -4.14 13.45
C PRO A 36 -0.78 -3.63 14.38
N ASN A 37 -0.79 -4.19 15.59
CA ASN A 37 -1.59 -3.63 16.67
C ASN A 37 -0.84 -2.46 17.30
N VAL A 38 -1.17 -1.24 16.87
CA VAL A 38 -0.56 -0.01 17.39
C VAL A 38 -1.23 0.44 18.67
N ARG A 39 -0.43 0.97 19.60
CA ARG A 39 -0.90 1.54 20.85
C ARG A 39 -1.08 3.05 20.70
N PRO A 40 -1.94 3.69 21.51
CA PRO A 40 -2.13 5.13 21.47
C PRO A 40 -0.85 5.96 21.67
N GLU A 41 0.13 5.42 22.39
CA GLU A 41 1.43 6.05 22.67
C GLU A 41 2.48 5.87 21.56
N ASP A 42 2.21 5.05 20.54
CA ASP A 42 3.20 4.78 19.49
C ASP A 42 3.40 6.03 18.62
N PRO A 43 4.63 6.52 18.45
CA PRO A 43 4.90 7.74 17.69
C PRO A 43 4.77 7.55 16.17
N TYR A 44 4.69 6.31 15.71
CA TYR A 44 4.58 5.94 14.30
C TYR A 44 3.89 4.58 14.14
N ILE A 45 3.47 4.27 12.91
CA ILE A 45 2.90 2.99 12.50
C ILE A 45 3.84 2.36 11.45
N GLU A 46 4.34 1.17 11.72
CA GLU A 46 5.11 0.38 10.75
C GLU A 46 4.19 -0.61 10.03
N LEU A 47 4.17 -0.58 8.71
CA LEU A 47 3.38 -1.48 7.89
C LEU A 47 4.29 -2.25 6.95
N ILE A 48 3.93 -3.48 6.63
CA ILE A 48 4.62 -4.26 5.60
C ILE A 48 3.61 -4.56 4.49
N GLN A 49 4.00 -4.25 3.26
CA GLN A 49 3.27 -4.61 2.06
C GLN A 49 4.09 -5.64 1.27
N GLN A 50 3.45 -6.74 0.87
CA GLN A 50 4.04 -7.75 0.00
C GLN A 50 3.23 -7.83 -1.28
N ILE A 51 3.89 -7.67 -2.43
CA ILE A 51 3.27 -7.76 -3.75
C ILE A 51 3.82 -8.98 -4.46
N GLN A 52 2.93 -9.93 -4.77
CA GLN A 52 3.22 -11.10 -5.58
C GLN A 52 2.68 -10.88 -6.99
N ILE A 53 3.58 -10.84 -7.98
CA ILE A 53 3.24 -10.70 -9.39
C ILE A 53 3.15 -12.10 -10.01
N LYS A 54 2.10 -12.37 -10.80
CA LYS A 54 1.96 -13.65 -11.50
C LYS A 54 3.11 -13.84 -12.49
N GLY A 55 3.77 -14.99 -12.43
CA GLY A 55 4.89 -15.32 -13.31
C GLY A 55 6.27 -14.94 -12.73
N HIS A 56 6.32 -14.24 -11.60
CA HIS A 56 7.56 -13.96 -10.87
C HIS A 56 7.64 -14.84 -9.62
N SER A 57 8.82 -15.40 -9.32
CA SER A 57 9.02 -16.30 -8.17
C SER A 57 9.17 -15.56 -6.84
N GLU A 58 9.59 -14.29 -6.89
CA GLU A 58 9.87 -13.48 -5.71
C GLU A 58 8.78 -12.44 -5.50
N ALA A 59 8.43 -12.21 -4.24
CA ALA A 59 7.51 -11.16 -3.84
C ALA A 59 8.28 -9.88 -3.53
N LEU A 60 7.82 -8.75 -4.06
CA LEU A 60 8.32 -7.43 -3.66
C LEU A 60 7.84 -7.15 -2.24
N THR A 61 8.76 -6.79 -1.34
CA THR A 61 8.43 -6.41 0.03
C THR A 61 8.77 -4.95 0.24
N ASN A 62 7.77 -4.18 0.67
CA ASN A 62 7.87 -2.76 0.99
C ASN A 62 7.62 -2.59 2.49
N ASN A 63 8.55 -1.90 3.16
CA ASN A 63 8.38 -1.47 4.54
C ASN A 63 7.93 -0.01 4.54
N PHE A 64 6.81 0.27 5.19
CA PHE A 64 6.27 1.62 5.32
C PHE A 64 6.31 2.09 6.76
N THR A 65 6.63 3.35 6.97
CA THR A 65 6.52 4.02 8.28
C THR A 65 5.66 5.26 8.15
N LEU A 66 4.55 5.31 8.88
CA LEU A 66 3.65 6.45 8.93
C LEU A 66 3.86 7.20 10.25
N LYS A 67 4.09 8.50 10.20
CA LYS A 67 4.37 9.34 11.37
C LYS A 67 3.81 10.76 11.19
N ASP A 68 4.01 11.60 12.19
CA ASP A 68 3.63 13.02 12.17
C ASP A 68 2.14 13.21 11.83
N PHE A 69 1.27 12.44 12.48
CA PHE A 69 -0.16 12.48 12.23
C PHE A 69 -0.76 13.83 12.64
N GLU A 70 -1.28 14.55 11.66
CA GLU A 70 -2.17 15.69 11.82
C GLU A 70 -3.60 15.29 11.44
N LYS A 71 -4.57 16.18 11.68
CA LYS A 71 -6.01 15.89 11.52
C LYS A 71 -6.40 15.15 10.22
N HIS A 72 -5.75 15.48 9.09
CA HIS A 72 -6.02 14.90 7.78
C HIS A 72 -4.75 14.56 6.97
N ARG A 73 -3.59 14.51 7.64
CA ARG A 73 -2.28 14.36 6.99
C ARG A 73 -1.34 13.51 7.83
N PHE A 74 -0.36 12.91 7.18
CA PHE A 74 0.74 12.19 7.81
C PHE A 74 1.97 12.26 6.90
N SER A 75 3.13 11.95 7.45
CA SER A 75 4.35 11.66 6.67
C SER A 75 4.45 10.16 6.47
N ILE A 76 4.79 9.72 5.27
CA ILE A 76 5.04 8.31 4.96
C ILE A 76 6.49 8.13 4.48
N ILE A 77 7.14 7.09 4.98
CA ILE A 77 8.42 6.58 4.48
C ILE A 77 8.13 5.24 3.82
N LEU A 78 8.72 4.99 2.66
CA LEU A 78 8.73 3.70 1.98
C LEU A 78 10.18 3.25 1.83
N GLU A 79 10.47 2.01 2.22
CA GLU A 79 11.78 1.39 2.10
C GLU A 79 11.69 -0.01 1.48
N ASN A 80 12.51 -0.27 0.45
CA ASN A 80 12.74 -1.61 -0.09
C ASN A 80 14.12 -1.70 -0.76
N ASP A 81 14.53 -2.92 -1.11
CA ASP A 81 15.85 -3.22 -1.67
C ASP A 81 16.08 -2.60 -3.07
N ASN A 82 15.01 -2.27 -3.80
CA ASN A 82 15.10 -1.77 -5.18
C ASN A 82 15.21 -0.25 -5.26
N ILE A 83 14.55 0.49 -4.36
CA ILE A 83 14.49 1.97 -4.41
C ILE A 83 15.20 2.64 -3.23
N GLY A 84 15.69 1.84 -2.27
CA GLY A 84 16.20 2.37 -1.00
C GLY A 84 15.05 2.95 -0.19
N GLN A 85 15.25 4.16 0.36
CA GLN A 85 14.27 4.85 1.19
C GLN A 85 13.78 6.12 0.51
N VAL A 86 12.46 6.28 0.41
CA VAL A 86 11.80 7.48 -0.12
C VAL A 86 10.74 7.98 0.86
N MET A 87 10.48 9.28 0.87
CA MET A 87 9.55 9.90 1.81
C MET A 87 8.55 10.80 1.09
N GLY A 88 7.33 10.87 1.63
CA GLY A 88 6.22 11.53 0.96
C GLY A 88 5.12 11.99 1.90
N PRO A 89 4.24 12.90 1.45
CA PRO A 89 3.04 13.27 2.18
C PRO A 89 1.91 12.25 1.99
N GLY A 90 1.18 11.99 3.07
CA GLY A 90 -0.06 11.23 3.08
C GLY A 90 -1.27 12.11 3.41
N GLN A 91 -2.44 11.72 2.92
CA GLN A 91 -3.72 12.37 3.18
C GLN A 91 -4.78 11.37 3.64
N ILE A 92 -5.58 11.81 4.62
CA ILE A 92 -6.66 11.04 5.22
C ILE A 92 -7.97 11.81 5.06
N LYS A 93 -8.98 11.17 4.45
CA LYS A 93 -10.36 11.63 4.46
C LYS A 93 -11.27 10.60 5.15
N SER A 94 -12.57 10.86 5.17
CA SER A 94 -13.56 9.98 5.80
C SER A 94 -13.68 8.63 5.11
N ASP A 95 -13.47 8.60 3.79
CA ASP A 95 -13.78 7.49 2.90
C ASP A 95 -12.57 7.04 2.07
N TRP A 96 -11.43 7.73 2.18
CA TRP A 96 -10.21 7.31 1.51
C TRP A 96 -8.94 7.71 2.24
N ILE A 97 -7.86 7.03 1.86
CA ILE A 97 -6.49 7.33 2.25
C ILE A 97 -5.56 7.17 1.05
N GLY A 98 -4.54 8.01 0.97
CA GLY A 98 -3.52 7.90 -0.07
C GLY A 98 -2.28 8.69 0.28
N TRP A 99 -1.24 8.49 -0.52
CA TRP A 99 0.05 9.14 -0.38
C TRP A 99 0.74 9.26 -1.74
N GLU A 100 1.67 10.20 -1.84
CA GLU A 100 2.52 10.38 -3.02
C GLU A 100 4.01 10.38 -2.64
N PHE A 101 4.86 9.97 -3.58
CA PHE A 101 6.32 10.03 -3.49
C PHE A 101 6.85 10.85 -4.66
N LYS A 102 7.84 11.70 -4.36
CA LYS A 102 8.59 12.46 -5.36
C LYS A 102 10.05 12.52 -4.94
N GLU A 103 10.88 11.63 -5.47
CA GLU A 103 12.32 11.57 -5.19
C GLU A 103 13.11 11.83 -6.46
N ASN A 104 13.51 13.09 -6.63
CA ASN A 104 14.22 13.57 -7.82
C ASN A 104 15.60 12.93 -7.98
N LEU A 105 16.27 12.55 -6.89
CA LEU A 105 17.64 12.03 -6.96
C LEU A 105 17.73 10.66 -7.62
N ILE A 106 16.71 9.82 -7.42
CA ILE A 106 16.61 8.49 -8.05
C ILE A 106 15.59 8.49 -9.21
N GLY A 107 14.94 9.63 -9.46
CA GLY A 107 13.89 9.80 -10.44
C GLY A 107 12.72 8.86 -10.20
N PHE A 108 12.27 8.74 -8.96
CA PHE A 108 11.15 7.91 -8.56
C PHE A 108 9.98 8.80 -8.14
N ASP A 109 8.88 8.67 -8.86
CA ASP A 109 7.61 9.34 -8.55
C ASP A 109 6.50 8.30 -8.45
N GLY A 110 5.49 8.56 -7.62
CA GLY A 110 4.32 7.71 -7.60
C GLY A 110 3.29 8.08 -6.56
N TYR A 111 2.19 7.35 -6.55
CA TYR A 111 1.15 7.45 -5.54
C TYR A 111 0.48 6.11 -5.28
N GLU A 112 -0.10 5.96 -4.10
CA GLU A 112 -1.13 4.95 -3.84
C GLU A 112 -2.37 5.60 -3.23
N TYR A 113 -3.52 5.05 -3.55
CA TYR A 113 -4.82 5.51 -3.10
C TYR A 113 -5.77 4.35 -2.86
N TYR A 114 -6.53 4.45 -1.77
CA TYR A 114 -7.46 3.44 -1.30
C TYR A 114 -8.79 4.10 -0.93
N GLN A 115 -9.85 3.78 -1.67
CA GLN A 115 -11.21 4.29 -1.46
C GLN A 115 -12.10 3.22 -0.83
N HIS A 116 -12.56 3.46 0.39
CA HIS A 116 -13.53 2.61 1.07
C HIS A 116 -14.88 2.62 0.33
N GLN A 117 -15.46 1.44 0.15
CA GLN A 117 -16.71 1.25 -0.60
C GLN A 117 -17.97 1.16 0.29
N GLY A 118 -17.81 1.16 1.62
CA GLY A 118 -18.93 1.05 2.57
C GLY A 118 -19.33 -0.39 2.93
N ASP A 119 -18.80 -1.39 2.21
CA ASP A 119 -19.04 -2.83 2.43
C ASP A 119 -17.82 -3.53 3.09
N GLY A 120 -16.88 -2.76 3.63
CA GLY A 120 -15.62 -3.25 4.20
C GLY A 120 -14.50 -3.49 3.19
N HIS A 121 -14.74 -3.23 1.89
CA HIS A 121 -13.75 -3.33 0.84
C HIS A 121 -13.23 -1.94 0.44
N TYR A 122 -12.06 -1.94 -0.18
CA TYR A 122 -11.43 -0.76 -0.77
C TYR A 122 -11.18 -0.99 -2.25
N ILE A 123 -11.33 0.05 -3.05
CA ILE A 123 -10.74 0.12 -4.39
C ILE A 123 -9.35 0.71 -4.23
N MET A 124 -8.35 0.03 -4.81
CA MET A 124 -6.95 0.40 -4.79
C MET A 124 -6.55 0.89 -6.18
N GLU A 125 -5.84 2.02 -6.22
CA GLU A 125 -5.12 2.50 -7.39
C GLU A 125 -3.72 2.95 -6.97
N ALA A 126 -2.72 2.53 -7.73
CA ALA A 126 -1.35 2.99 -7.55
C ALA A 126 -0.70 3.24 -8.91
N GLU A 127 0.19 4.21 -8.94
CA GLU A 127 1.00 4.51 -10.10
C GLU A 127 2.42 4.85 -9.66
N TYR A 128 3.40 4.28 -10.35
CA TYR A 128 4.80 4.53 -10.12
C TYR A 128 5.51 4.77 -11.44
N SER A 129 6.44 5.72 -11.46
CA SER A 129 7.30 6.01 -12.59
C SER A 129 8.74 6.16 -12.16
N THR A 130 9.64 5.64 -12.99
CA THR A 130 11.10 5.75 -12.82
C THR A 130 11.72 6.60 -13.94
N SER A 131 12.97 7.03 -13.74
CA SER A 131 13.72 7.90 -14.67
C SER A 131 13.97 7.32 -16.07
N ASP A 132 13.76 6.02 -16.25
CA ASP A 132 13.83 5.30 -17.53
C ASP A 132 12.45 5.22 -18.25
N ASP A 133 11.51 6.08 -17.86
CA ASP A 133 10.13 6.14 -18.39
C ASP A 133 9.32 4.83 -18.22
N LEU A 134 9.77 3.94 -17.33
CA LEU A 134 8.96 2.80 -16.92
C LEU A 134 7.85 3.30 -16.01
N ARG A 135 6.60 3.05 -16.41
CA ARG A 135 5.40 3.38 -15.64
C ARG A 135 4.68 2.10 -15.28
N THR A 136 4.39 1.94 -14.01
CA THR A 136 3.58 0.84 -13.48
C THR A 136 2.26 1.42 -12.99
N VAL A 137 1.14 0.88 -13.46
CA VAL A 137 -0.20 1.22 -12.97
C VAL A 137 -0.81 -0.02 -12.36
N MET A 138 -1.27 0.06 -11.12
CA MET A 138 -1.92 -1.05 -10.40
C MET A 138 -3.35 -0.65 -10.06
N ARG A 139 -4.31 -1.53 -10.36
CA ARG A 139 -5.71 -1.36 -9.97
C ARG A 139 -6.25 -2.65 -9.38
N GLY A 140 -6.92 -2.55 -8.25
CA GLY A 140 -7.38 -3.73 -7.54
C GLY A 140 -8.43 -3.46 -6.48
N LYS A 141 -8.72 -4.49 -5.72
CA LYS A 141 -9.57 -4.43 -4.53
C LYS A 141 -8.75 -4.88 -3.33
N LEU A 142 -9.02 -4.32 -2.16
CA LEU A 142 -8.40 -4.69 -0.89
C LEU A 142 -9.49 -4.96 0.15
N TRP A 143 -9.36 -6.04 0.90
CA TRP A 143 -10.29 -6.42 1.97
C TRP A 143 -9.54 -7.02 3.15
N LYS A 144 -10.18 -6.97 4.32
CA LYS A 144 -9.60 -7.58 5.52
C LYS A 144 -9.65 -9.09 5.39
N HIS A 145 -8.51 -9.74 5.54
CA HIS A 145 -8.46 -11.19 5.61
C HIS A 145 -8.99 -11.64 6.98
N THR A 146 -10.25 -12.04 7.02
CA THR A 146 -10.80 -12.75 8.16
C THR A 146 -10.16 -14.13 8.19
N LYS A 147 -9.31 -14.41 9.19
CA LYS A 147 -9.00 -15.80 9.52
C LYS A 147 -10.35 -16.49 9.75
N ALA A 148 -10.71 -17.44 8.88
CA ALA A 148 -11.71 -18.44 9.25
C ALA A 148 -11.23 -19.05 10.57
N GLY A 149 -12.12 -19.07 11.57
CA GLY A 149 -11.76 -19.45 12.93
C GLY A 149 -11.02 -20.78 12.97
N ILE A 150 -9.86 -20.79 13.63
CA ILE A 150 -9.39 -22.02 14.27
C ILE A 150 -10.23 -22.15 15.53
N GLN A 151 -11.42 -22.73 15.38
CA GLN A 151 -12.05 -23.47 16.47
C GLN A 151 -11.48 -24.89 16.44
N GLY A 152 -10.87 -25.28 17.55
CA GLY A 152 -10.78 -26.68 18.00
C GLY A 152 -9.75 -27.57 17.32
N LYS A 153 -8.68 -27.88 18.06
CA LYS A 153 -8.59 -29.17 18.77
C LYS A 153 -8.01 -28.94 20.16
#